data_AF-A0A6N7M626-F1
#
_entry.id   AF-A0A6N7M626-F1
#
_cell.length_a   1.000
_cell.length_b   1.000
_cell.length_c   1.000
_cell.angle_alpha   90.00
_cell.angle_beta   90.00
_cell.angle_gamma   90.00
#
_symmetry.space_group_name_H-M   'P 1'
#
loop_
_entity.id
_entity.type
_entity.pdbx_description
1 polymer ?
#
loop_
_entity_poly.entity_id
_entity_poly.type
_entity_poly.pdbx_seq_one_letter_code
_entity_poly.pdbx_strand_id
1 'polypeptide(L)'
;MAFTGKLFGALIGSLAGPMGAILGGVVGHLFDRAVEERKASNILRGTSRSLYADSVSAAQVNFLTSLIGLSIAVANADGHVRASQVEVIKSFFLSQFPFARDDQLLVQRIIQESYKNREEIDINGLCLYYRSVSNFEGRLLLIWLLFKIANADSEGVIRVEEEMIRRMAGQLGVGAAEFMSIRAEFIQNKSRAYEIFGLEPAASDEEVRVAYRRLAAQNHPDRVANLGEEFVKVAEEKFKTINAAYEEIRKERGF
;
A
#
# COMPACT_ATOMS: atom_id res chain seq x y z
N MET A 1 13.53 6.22 -6.91
CA MET A 1 13.30 7.10 -5.74
C MET A 1 12.72 8.42 -6.22
N ALA A 2 11.76 8.99 -5.48
CA ALA A 2 11.01 10.26 -5.71
C ALA A 2 9.51 10.14 -6.08
N PHE A 3 8.92 8.94 -6.09
CA PHE A 3 7.47 8.79 -6.34
C PHE A 3 6.67 8.96 -5.05
N THR A 4 7.04 8.26 -3.97
CA THR A 4 6.36 8.31 -2.66
C THR A 4 6.30 9.72 -2.06
N GLY A 5 7.42 10.44 -1.94
CA GLY A 5 7.42 11.80 -1.35
C GLY A 5 6.61 12.83 -2.15
N LYS A 6 6.62 12.73 -3.48
CA LYS A 6 5.82 13.61 -4.36
C LYS A 6 4.34 13.23 -4.38
N LEU A 7 4.03 11.93 -4.29
CA LEU A 7 2.65 11.43 -4.25
C LEU A 7 2.00 11.68 -2.89
N PHE A 8 2.71 11.54 -1.78
CA PHE A 8 2.23 11.94 -0.44
C PHE A 8 2.11 13.47 -0.33
N GLY A 9 3.05 14.24 -0.90
CA GLY A 9 2.95 15.69 -0.99
C GLY A 9 1.81 16.16 -1.91
N ALA A 10 1.56 15.47 -3.02
CA ALA A 10 0.42 15.72 -3.92
C ALA A 10 -0.89 15.22 -3.32
N LEU A 11 -0.88 14.14 -2.53
CA LEU A 11 -2.02 13.68 -1.74
C LEU A 11 -2.39 14.77 -0.74
N ILE A 12 -1.45 15.21 0.09
CA ILE A 12 -1.64 16.30 1.06
C ILE A 12 -2.02 17.62 0.36
N GLY A 13 -1.46 17.90 -0.82
CA GLY A 13 -1.84 19.07 -1.64
C GLY A 13 -3.22 18.95 -2.28
N SER A 14 -3.66 17.74 -2.63
CA SER A 14 -5.00 17.44 -3.16
C SER A 14 -6.09 17.39 -2.09
N LEU A 15 -5.68 17.30 -0.81
CA LEU A 15 -6.54 17.57 0.35
C LEU A 15 -6.97 19.05 0.47
N ALA A 16 -6.69 19.88 -0.53
CA ALA A 16 -7.27 21.23 -0.66
C ALA A 16 -8.50 21.29 -1.60
N GLY A 17 -8.85 20.20 -2.30
CA GLY A 17 -9.99 20.12 -3.23
C GLY A 17 -11.29 19.55 -2.62
N PRO A 18 -12.25 19.06 -3.43
CA PRO A 18 -13.48 18.43 -2.93
C PRO A 18 -13.21 17.23 -1.99
N MET A 19 -12.15 16.46 -2.28
CA MET A 19 -11.62 15.41 -1.40
C MET A 19 -11.06 15.97 -0.09
N GLY A 20 -10.42 17.12 -0.18
CA GLY A 20 -10.02 17.95 0.95
C GLY A 20 -11.17 18.47 1.79
N ALA A 21 -12.33 18.73 1.19
CA ALA A 21 -13.54 19.08 1.94
C ALA A 21 -14.19 17.83 2.58
N ILE A 22 -14.16 16.68 1.91
CA ILE A 22 -14.64 15.40 2.47
C ILE A 22 -13.74 14.98 3.64
N LEU A 23 -12.42 14.90 3.46
CA LEU A 23 -11.47 14.53 4.52
C LEU A 23 -11.22 15.67 5.52
N GLY A 24 -11.21 16.92 5.06
CA GLY A 24 -11.12 18.11 5.90
C GLY A 24 -12.39 18.38 6.70
N GLY A 25 -13.53 17.77 6.38
CA GLY A 25 -14.66 17.69 7.32
C GLY A 25 -14.34 16.84 8.55
N VAL A 26 -13.51 15.79 8.41
CA VAL A 26 -12.98 15.01 9.54
C VAL A 26 -11.96 15.83 10.34
N VAL A 27 -11.06 16.55 9.66
CA VAL A 27 -10.05 17.42 10.30
C VAL A 27 -10.67 18.69 10.92
N GLY A 28 -11.68 19.28 10.27
CA GLY A 28 -12.44 20.41 10.77
C GLY A 28 -13.16 20.07 12.07
N HIS A 29 -13.63 18.83 12.20
CA HIS A 29 -14.21 18.31 13.44
C HIS A 29 -13.18 18.16 14.59
N LEU A 30 -11.88 18.06 14.29
CA LEU A 30 -10.79 18.10 15.28
C LEU A 30 -10.47 19.53 15.71
N PHE A 31 -10.52 20.47 14.76
CA PHE A 31 -10.28 21.89 15.04
C PHE A 31 -11.44 22.49 15.85
N ASP A 32 -12.69 22.15 15.49
CA ASP A 32 -13.87 22.54 16.25
C ASP A 32 -13.90 21.89 17.64
N ARG A 33 -13.50 20.61 17.80
CA ARG A 33 -13.35 20.01 19.15
C ARG A 33 -12.26 20.68 19.99
N ALA A 34 -11.12 21.08 19.42
CA ALA A 34 -10.07 21.76 20.18
C ALA A 34 -10.43 23.23 20.53
N VAL A 35 -11.22 23.89 19.66
CA VAL A 35 -11.72 25.26 19.88
C VAL A 35 -12.94 25.26 20.81
N GLU A 36 -13.84 24.28 20.71
CA GLU A 36 -14.95 24.07 21.62
C GLU A 36 -14.49 23.55 22.97
N GLU A 37 -13.51 22.67 23.10
CA GLU A 37 -12.96 22.30 24.43
C GLU A 37 -12.34 23.50 25.15
N ARG A 38 -11.77 24.47 24.42
CA ARG A 38 -11.33 25.76 24.97
C ARG A 38 -12.47 26.71 25.31
N LYS A 39 -13.64 26.61 24.67
CA LYS A 39 -14.84 27.44 24.95
C LYS A 39 -15.82 26.81 25.95
N ALA A 40 -15.90 25.48 26.01
CA ALA A 40 -16.81 24.67 26.81
C ALA A 40 -16.28 24.43 28.24
N SER A 41 -15.02 24.79 28.52
CA SER A 41 -14.49 24.82 29.89
C SER A 41 -15.17 25.84 30.81
N ASN A 42 -16.10 26.68 30.33
CA ASN A 42 -16.75 27.71 31.16
C ASN A 42 -18.28 27.63 31.30
N ILE A 43 -19.02 26.75 30.61
CA ILE A 43 -20.50 26.82 30.64
C ILE A 43 -21.16 25.43 30.65
N LEU A 44 -21.32 24.89 31.86
CA LEU A 44 -22.47 24.11 32.38
C LEU A 44 -22.93 22.78 31.73
N ARG A 45 -22.84 21.74 32.57
CA ARG A 45 -23.88 20.77 32.98
C ARG A 45 -25.21 20.78 32.21
N GLY A 46 -25.50 19.63 31.60
CA GLY A 46 -26.83 19.03 31.56
C GLY A 46 -27.57 19.20 30.25
N THR A 47 -27.59 18.15 29.42
CA THR A 47 -28.80 17.49 28.90
C THR A 47 -28.37 16.32 28.03
N SER A 48 -28.45 15.13 28.60
CA SER A 48 -28.33 13.88 27.85
C SER A 48 -29.59 13.70 26.99
N ARG A 49 -29.48 13.96 25.69
CA ARG A 49 -30.32 13.33 24.65
C ARG A 49 -29.65 13.53 23.28
N SER A 50 -29.24 12.41 22.67
CA SER A 50 -28.78 12.26 21.29
C SER A 50 -27.45 12.95 20.92
N LEU A 51 -26.32 12.40 21.34
CA LEU A 51 -24.98 12.92 21.00
C LEU A 51 -24.13 11.98 20.11
N TYR A 52 -24.71 10.89 19.59
CA TYR A 52 -23.93 9.80 18.97
C TYR A 52 -24.27 9.49 17.50
N ALA A 53 -25.01 10.36 16.80
CA ALA A 53 -25.42 10.12 15.41
C ALA A 53 -24.94 11.15 14.36
N ASP A 54 -24.37 12.30 14.74
CA ASP A 54 -24.23 13.44 13.80
C ASP A 54 -22.78 13.91 13.51
N SER A 55 -21.75 13.06 13.63
CA SER A 55 -20.35 13.52 13.49
C SER A 55 -19.56 13.04 12.26
N VAL A 56 -20.13 12.24 11.34
CA VAL A 56 -19.46 11.84 10.08
C VAL A 56 -20.44 11.97 8.91
N SER A 57 -20.07 12.73 7.88
CA SER A 57 -20.90 12.90 6.68
C SER A 57 -21.03 11.58 5.91
N ALA A 58 -22.21 11.28 5.36
CA ALA A 58 -22.43 10.10 4.52
C ALA A 58 -21.41 10.00 3.36
N ALA A 59 -20.94 11.15 2.83
CA ALA A 59 -19.92 11.19 1.79
C ALA A 59 -18.56 10.66 2.26
N GLN A 60 -18.18 10.93 3.53
CA GLN A 60 -16.95 10.44 4.14
C GLN A 60 -17.02 8.92 4.36
N VAL A 61 -18.16 8.44 4.87
CA VAL A 61 -18.40 7.00 5.06
C VAL A 61 -18.30 6.28 3.72
N ASN A 62 -19.00 6.74 2.69
CA ASN A 62 -18.97 6.12 1.36
C ASN A 62 -17.57 6.15 0.72
N PHE A 63 -16.80 7.22 0.96
CA PHE A 63 -15.42 7.31 0.51
C PHE A 63 -14.51 6.27 1.19
N LEU A 64 -14.57 6.18 2.52
CA LEU A 64 -13.81 5.18 3.29
C LEU A 64 -14.24 3.75 2.91
N THR A 65 -15.54 3.51 2.76
CA THR A 65 -16.09 2.23 2.28
C THR A 65 -15.56 1.88 0.91
N SER A 66 -15.40 2.84 -0.01
CA SER A 66 -14.81 2.58 -1.32
C SER A 66 -13.34 2.19 -1.23
N LEU A 67 -12.54 2.91 -0.45
CA LEU A 67 -11.12 2.60 -0.26
C LEU A 67 -10.92 1.21 0.39
N ILE A 68 -11.62 0.96 1.48
CA ILE A 68 -11.50 -0.27 2.27
C ILE A 68 -12.12 -1.45 1.54
N GLY A 69 -13.28 -1.27 0.91
CA GLY A 69 -13.96 -2.31 0.13
C GLY A 69 -13.13 -2.76 -1.06
N LEU A 70 -12.56 -1.83 -1.84
CA LEU A 70 -11.67 -2.19 -2.95
C LEU A 70 -10.37 -2.85 -2.47
N SER A 71 -9.83 -2.42 -1.34
CA SER A 71 -8.67 -3.04 -0.68
C SER A 71 -8.92 -4.50 -0.29
N ILE A 72 -10.09 -4.78 0.30
CA ILE A 72 -10.50 -6.12 0.70
C ILE A 72 -10.83 -6.98 -0.50
N ALA A 73 -11.46 -6.41 -1.55
CA ALA A 73 -11.71 -7.13 -2.78
C ALA A 73 -10.42 -7.65 -3.41
N VAL A 74 -9.36 -6.83 -3.46
CA VAL A 74 -8.03 -7.25 -3.94
C VAL A 74 -7.44 -8.33 -3.03
N ALA A 75 -7.44 -8.13 -1.72
CA ALA A 75 -6.92 -9.13 -0.77
C ALA A 75 -7.71 -10.46 -0.80
N ASN A 76 -8.95 -10.44 -1.28
CA ASN A 76 -9.81 -11.63 -1.42
C ASN A 76 -9.84 -12.18 -2.85
N ALA A 77 -8.96 -11.72 -3.76
CA ALA A 77 -9.04 -12.06 -5.18
C ALA A 77 -8.93 -13.58 -5.48
N ASP A 78 -8.20 -14.32 -4.64
CA ASP A 78 -8.06 -15.79 -4.68
C ASP A 78 -8.93 -16.52 -3.64
N GLY A 79 -9.85 -15.79 -2.99
CA GLY A 79 -10.73 -16.29 -1.93
C GLY A 79 -10.08 -16.40 -0.55
N HIS A 80 -8.81 -16.05 -0.39
CA HIS A 80 -8.07 -16.20 0.87
C HIS A 80 -7.38 -14.90 1.28
N VAL A 81 -8.03 -14.15 2.17
CA VAL A 81 -7.44 -12.92 2.72
C VAL A 81 -6.33 -13.26 3.73
N ARG A 82 -5.10 -12.83 3.43
CA ARG A 82 -3.93 -13.06 4.30
C ARG A 82 -3.86 -12.06 5.46
N ALA A 83 -3.36 -12.51 6.62
CA ALA A 83 -3.24 -11.67 7.81
C ALA A 83 -2.32 -10.46 7.60
N SER A 84 -1.23 -10.62 6.83
CA SER A 84 -0.32 -9.55 6.44
C SER A 84 -1.03 -8.44 5.65
N GLN A 85 -1.93 -8.81 4.74
CA GLN A 85 -2.71 -7.87 3.93
C GLN A 85 -3.68 -7.07 4.80
N VAL A 86 -4.37 -7.73 5.74
CA VAL A 86 -5.25 -7.07 6.72
C VAL A 86 -4.47 -6.09 7.59
N GLU A 87 -3.26 -6.43 8.00
CA GLU A 87 -2.42 -5.55 8.80
C GLU A 87 -1.95 -4.33 8.02
N VAL A 88 -1.62 -4.47 6.74
CA VAL A 88 -1.31 -3.33 5.86
C VAL A 88 -2.52 -2.41 5.70
N ILE A 89 -3.72 -2.96 5.53
CA ILE A 89 -4.96 -2.19 5.49
C ILE A 89 -5.13 -1.39 6.79
N LYS A 90 -5.12 -2.09 7.95
CA LYS A 90 -5.28 -1.45 9.26
C LYS A 90 -4.24 -0.37 9.51
N SER A 91 -2.96 -0.69 9.33
CA SER A 91 -1.87 0.26 9.56
C SER A 91 -1.96 1.46 8.63
N PHE A 92 -2.32 1.28 7.35
CA PHE A 92 -2.51 2.39 6.43
C PHE A 92 -3.62 3.33 6.90
N PHE A 93 -4.82 2.81 7.17
CA PHE A 93 -5.95 3.67 7.56
C PHE A 93 -5.78 4.25 8.97
N LEU A 94 -5.18 3.53 9.92
CA LEU A 94 -5.03 4.03 11.30
C LEU A 94 -3.84 4.99 11.47
N SER A 95 -2.80 4.92 10.62
CA SER A 95 -1.61 5.77 10.73
C SER A 95 -1.62 6.99 9.81
N GLN A 96 -2.20 6.88 8.61
CA GLN A 96 -2.13 7.94 7.60
C GLN A 96 -3.21 9.01 7.75
N PHE A 97 -4.19 8.77 8.61
CA PHE A 97 -5.26 9.70 8.87
C PHE A 97 -5.22 10.11 10.35
N PRO A 98 -5.17 11.42 10.65
CA PRO A 98 -5.23 11.91 12.02
C PRO A 98 -6.68 11.77 12.52
N PHE A 99 -7.06 10.56 12.90
CA PHE A 99 -8.41 10.24 13.32
C PHE A 99 -8.61 10.52 14.82
N ALA A 100 -9.74 11.14 15.19
CA ALA A 100 -10.19 11.10 16.57
C ALA A 100 -10.48 9.64 16.97
N ARG A 101 -10.57 9.34 18.27
CA ARG A 101 -10.90 7.97 18.73
C ARG A 101 -12.18 7.41 18.09
N ASP A 102 -13.17 8.26 17.85
CA ASP A 102 -14.44 7.89 17.23
C ASP A 102 -14.28 7.50 15.74
N ASP A 103 -13.39 8.15 15.00
CA ASP A 103 -13.12 7.86 13.59
C ASP A 103 -12.36 6.54 13.40
N GLN A 104 -11.48 6.20 14.36
CA GLN A 104 -10.80 4.90 14.37
C GLN A 104 -11.79 3.74 14.53
N LEU A 105 -12.82 3.92 15.35
CA LEU A 105 -13.88 2.92 15.52
C LEU A 105 -14.72 2.75 14.25
N LEU A 106 -15.01 3.85 13.53
CA LEU A 106 -15.69 3.79 12.24
C LEU A 106 -14.88 3.00 11.21
N VAL A 107 -13.59 3.30 11.06
CA VAL A 107 -12.70 2.58 10.14
C VAL A 107 -12.65 1.10 10.47
N GLN A 108 -12.49 0.75 11.75
CA GLN A 108 -12.50 -0.65 12.18
C GLN A 108 -13.81 -1.35 11.84
N ARG A 109 -14.95 -0.68 12.03
CA ARG A 109 -16.27 -1.20 11.65
C ARG A 109 -16.36 -1.44 10.15
N ILE A 110 -15.95 -0.47 9.32
CA ILE A 110 -15.99 -0.61 7.86
C ILE A 110 -15.10 -1.76 7.40
N ILE A 111 -13.90 -1.92 7.98
CA ILE A 111 -13.01 -3.06 7.69
C ILE A 111 -13.69 -4.38 8.03
N GLN A 112 -14.29 -4.49 9.22
CA GLN A 112 -14.97 -5.71 9.66
C GLN A 112 -16.17 -6.07 8.78
N GLU A 113 -17.04 -5.11 8.47
CA GLU A 113 -18.20 -5.32 7.61
C GLU A 113 -17.80 -5.68 6.18
N SER A 114 -16.80 -4.98 5.63
CA SER A 114 -16.29 -5.26 4.29
C SER A 114 -15.63 -6.64 4.21
N TYR A 115 -14.93 -7.08 5.28
CA TYR A 115 -14.34 -8.41 5.35
C TYR A 115 -15.41 -9.50 5.47
N LYS A 116 -16.46 -9.26 6.27
CA LYS A 116 -17.58 -10.18 6.43
C LYS A 116 -18.32 -10.39 5.11
N ASN A 117 -18.58 -9.31 4.37
CA ASN A 117 -19.32 -9.32 3.11
C ASN A 117 -18.39 -9.35 1.88
N ARG A 118 -17.16 -9.87 2.01
CA ARG A 118 -16.11 -9.78 0.99
C ARG A 118 -16.45 -10.44 -0.35
N GLU A 119 -17.39 -11.38 -0.38
CA GLU A 119 -17.85 -12.06 -1.59
C GLU A 119 -18.89 -11.23 -2.38
N GLU A 120 -19.53 -10.26 -1.72
CA GLU A 120 -20.63 -9.46 -2.27
C GLU A 120 -20.21 -8.01 -2.58
N ILE A 121 -18.92 -7.70 -2.50
CA ILE A 121 -18.42 -6.34 -2.73
C ILE A 121 -18.69 -5.92 -4.18
N ASP A 122 -19.49 -4.87 -4.36
CA ASP A 122 -19.72 -4.23 -5.66
C ASP A 122 -18.51 -3.39 -6.09
N ILE A 123 -17.48 -4.07 -6.61
CA ILE A 123 -16.25 -3.43 -7.12
C ILE A 123 -16.57 -2.32 -8.12
N ASN A 124 -17.54 -2.54 -9.00
CA ASN A 124 -17.89 -1.60 -10.07
C ASN A 124 -18.47 -0.31 -9.47
N GLY A 125 -19.44 -0.44 -8.56
CA GLY A 125 -20.07 0.69 -7.86
C GLY A 125 -19.05 1.49 -7.04
N LEU A 126 -18.17 0.80 -6.31
CA LEU A 126 -17.12 1.45 -5.52
C LEU A 126 -16.11 2.19 -6.40
N CYS A 127 -15.69 1.61 -7.53
CA CYS A 127 -14.81 2.28 -8.49
C CYS A 127 -15.48 3.52 -9.12
N LEU A 128 -16.76 3.43 -9.49
CA LEU A 128 -17.52 4.55 -10.06
C LEU A 128 -17.68 5.69 -9.05
N TYR A 129 -18.09 5.36 -7.82
CA TYR A 129 -18.20 6.36 -6.75
C TYR A 129 -16.86 7.03 -6.50
N TYR A 130 -15.80 6.24 -6.27
CA TYR A 130 -14.47 6.76 -6.00
C TYR A 130 -13.99 7.69 -7.13
N ARG A 131 -14.19 7.29 -8.39
CA ARG A 131 -13.86 8.11 -9.55
C ARG A 131 -14.63 9.44 -9.58
N SER A 132 -15.89 9.47 -9.17
CA SER A 132 -16.70 10.70 -9.17
C SER A 132 -16.29 11.71 -8.10
N VAL A 133 -15.72 11.24 -6.98
CA VAL A 133 -15.36 12.09 -5.84
C VAL A 133 -13.86 12.38 -5.76
N SER A 134 -13.01 11.65 -6.49
CA SER A 134 -11.54 11.79 -6.48
C SER A 134 -10.97 12.49 -7.72
N ASN A 135 -9.79 13.11 -7.56
CA ASN A 135 -8.98 13.60 -8.66
C ASN A 135 -8.12 12.48 -9.28
N PHE A 136 -7.31 12.80 -10.30
CA PHE A 136 -6.43 11.80 -10.93
C PHE A 136 -5.38 11.24 -9.96
N GLU A 137 -4.79 12.10 -9.15
CA GLU A 137 -3.74 11.75 -8.18
C GLU A 137 -4.27 10.80 -7.10
N GLY A 138 -5.49 11.03 -6.59
CA GLY A 138 -6.16 10.13 -5.66
C GLY A 138 -6.39 8.74 -6.25
N ARG A 139 -6.76 8.66 -7.53
CA ARG A 139 -6.90 7.39 -8.25
C ARG A 139 -5.56 6.64 -8.38
N LEU A 140 -4.48 7.36 -8.67
CA LEU A 140 -3.13 6.76 -8.69
C LEU A 140 -2.73 6.23 -7.31
N LEU A 141 -3.04 6.98 -6.24
CA LEU A 141 -2.77 6.54 -4.88
C LEU A 141 -3.56 5.28 -4.52
N LEU A 142 -4.84 5.21 -4.89
CA LEU A 142 -5.65 4.02 -4.66
C LEU A 142 -5.00 2.81 -5.34
N ILE A 143 -4.62 2.91 -6.62
CA ILE A 143 -3.93 1.81 -7.32
C ILE A 143 -2.63 1.42 -6.62
N TRP A 144 -1.83 2.42 -6.20
CA TRP A 144 -0.61 2.17 -5.44
C TRP A 144 -0.88 1.46 -4.10
N LEU A 145 -1.93 1.86 -3.37
CA LEU A 145 -2.36 1.21 -2.13
C LEU A 145 -2.77 -0.24 -2.38
N LEU A 146 -3.53 -0.51 -3.44
CA LEU A 146 -3.95 -1.87 -3.79
C LEU A 146 -2.73 -2.77 -4.06
N PHE A 147 -1.74 -2.27 -4.79
CA PHE A 147 -0.48 -3.00 -4.99
C PHE A 147 0.32 -3.18 -3.70
N LYS A 148 0.35 -2.18 -2.81
CA LYS A 148 0.98 -2.30 -1.50
C LYS A 148 0.34 -3.39 -0.65
N ILE A 149 -0.98 -3.53 -0.71
CA ILE A 149 -1.72 -4.58 -0.01
C ILE A 149 -1.44 -5.94 -0.64
N ALA A 150 -1.55 -6.07 -1.96
CA ALA A 150 -1.24 -7.31 -2.67
C ALA A 150 0.20 -7.77 -2.40
N ASN A 151 1.15 -6.85 -2.32
CA ASN A 151 2.56 -7.14 -2.03
C ASN A 151 2.88 -7.28 -0.51
N ALA A 152 1.89 -7.42 0.36
CA ALA A 152 2.11 -7.43 1.81
C ALA A 152 2.67 -8.76 2.34
N ASP A 153 2.47 -9.86 1.60
CA ASP A 153 2.96 -11.18 1.94
C ASP A 153 4.30 -11.52 1.25
N SER A 154 4.84 -12.69 1.57
CA SER A 154 6.06 -13.23 0.95
C SER A 154 5.85 -13.67 -0.50
N GLU A 155 4.61 -14.00 -0.90
CA GLU A 155 4.26 -14.43 -2.27
C GLU A 155 4.25 -13.24 -3.23
N GLY A 156 4.15 -12.02 -2.72
CA GLY A 156 4.07 -10.80 -3.49
C GLY A 156 2.75 -10.70 -4.25
N VAL A 157 2.71 -9.78 -5.21
CA VAL A 157 1.52 -9.60 -6.04
C VAL A 157 1.28 -10.85 -6.90
N ILE A 158 0.26 -11.63 -6.56
CA ILE A 158 -0.11 -12.81 -7.38
C ILE A 158 -0.91 -12.37 -8.62
N ARG A 159 -0.93 -13.23 -9.65
CA ARG A 159 -1.55 -12.91 -10.95
C ARG A 159 -3.03 -12.50 -10.82
N VAL A 160 -3.78 -13.17 -9.95
CA VAL A 160 -5.24 -12.94 -9.78
C VAL A 160 -5.51 -11.56 -9.18
N GLU A 161 -4.69 -11.15 -8.21
CA GLU A 161 -4.71 -9.81 -7.62
C GLU A 161 -4.31 -8.75 -8.66
N GLU A 162 -3.21 -8.97 -9.41
CA GLU A 162 -2.78 -8.03 -10.45
C GLU A 162 -3.87 -7.82 -11.52
N GLU A 163 -4.51 -8.90 -11.97
CA GLU A 163 -5.61 -8.83 -12.93
C GLU A 163 -6.83 -8.08 -12.37
N MET A 164 -7.10 -8.19 -11.07
CA MET A 164 -8.13 -7.40 -10.41
C MET A 164 -7.77 -5.92 -10.35
N ILE A 165 -6.55 -5.58 -9.91
CA ILE A 165 -6.07 -4.20 -9.82
C ILE A 165 -6.08 -3.55 -11.21
N ARG A 166 -5.67 -4.28 -12.26
CA ARG A 166 -5.71 -3.81 -13.65
C ARG A 166 -7.14 -3.49 -14.12
N ARG A 167 -8.12 -4.32 -13.76
CA ARG A 167 -9.54 -4.05 -14.05
C ARG A 167 -10.03 -2.79 -13.34
N MET A 168 -9.72 -2.66 -12.05
CA MET A 168 -10.08 -1.47 -11.25
C MET A 168 -9.42 -0.20 -11.81
N ALA A 169 -8.16 -0.26 -12.24
CA ALA A 169 -7.45 0.85 -12.88
C ALA A 169 -8.20 1.36 -14.13
N GLY A 170 -8.69 0.44 -14.97
CA GLY A 170 -9.51 0.81 -16.13
C GLY A 170 -10.81 1.52 -15.74
N GLN A 171 -11.51 1.05 -14.70
CA GLN A 171 -12.76 1.65 -14.22
C GLN A 171 -12.55 3.04 -13.60
N LEU A 172 -11.46 3.19 -12.86
CA LEU A 172 -11.01 4.45 -12.29
C LEU A 172 -10.53 5.43 -13.38
N GLY A 173 -10.29 4.97 -14.62
CA GLY A 173 -9.78 5.80 -15.70
C GLY A 173 -8.30 6.15 -15.53
N VAL A 174 -7.52 5.21 -14.99
CA VAL A 174 -6.05 5.25 -14.95
C VAL A 174 -5.52 4.61 -16.24
N GLY A 175 -4.64 5.32 -16.94
CA GLY A 175 -4.06 4.87 -18.20
C GLY A 175 -3.07 3.71 -18.01
N ALA A 176 -2.77 3.01 -19.11
CA ALA A 176 -1.84 1.88 -19.10
C ALA A 176 -0.42 2.30 -18.70
N ALA A 177 0.03 3.48 -19.11
CA ALA A 177 1.37 3.99 -18.78
C ALA A 177 1.53 4.24 -17.28
N GLU A 178 0.54 4.89 -16.65
CA GLU A 178 0.55 5.15 -15.20
C GLU A 178 0.43 3.87 -14.40
N PHE A 179 -0.45 2.96 -14.82
CA PHE A 179 -0.57 1.63 -14.21
C PHE A 179 0.76 0.88 -14.25
N MET A 180 1.41 0.83 -15.42
CA MET A 180 2.71 0.17 -15.57
C MET A 180 3.81 0.80 -14.70
N SER A 181 3.79 2.13 -14.56
CA SER A 181 4.73 2.84 -13.68
C SER A 181 4.55 2.46 -12.21
N ILE A 182 3.31 2.35 -11.73
CA ILE A 182 3.02 1.94 -10.35
C ILE A 182 3.37 0.47 -10.17
N ARG A 183 2.92 -0.39 -11.09
CA ARG A 183 3.20 -1.83 -11.09
C ARG A 183 4.71 -2.12 -10.97
N ALA A 184 5.54 -1.35 -11.69
CA ALA A 184 6.98 -1.50 -11.65
C ALA A 184 7.57 -1.31 -10.24
N GLU A 185 6.99 -0.46 -9.39
CA GLU A 185 7.46 -0.24 -8.02
C GLU A 185 7.34 -1.49 -7.13
N PHE A 186 6.32 -2.33 -7.39
CA PHE A 186 6.02 -3.50 -6.56
C PHE A 186 6.53 -4.82 -7.16
N ILE A 187 6.59 -4.91 -8.50
CA ILE A 187 6.98 -6.15 -9.19
C ILE A 187 8.48 -6.19 -9.53
N GLN A 188 9.17 -5.05 -9.63
CA GLN A 188 10.60 -5.05 -9.97
C GLN A 188 11.51 -5.57 -8.85
N ASN A 189 11.09 -5.63 -7.59
CA ASN A 189 11.97 -6.18 -6.54
C ASN A 189 12.11 -7.71 -6.61
N LYS A 190 11.05 -8.43 -6.97
CA LYS A 190 11.11 -9.90 -7.04
C LYS A 190 11.93 -10.39 -8.25
N SER A 191 11.70 -9.82 -9.43
CA SER A 191 12.43 -10.20 -10.65
C SER A 191 13.91 -9.82 -10.61
N ARG A 192 14.25 -8.68 -9.99
CA ARG A 192 15.63 -8.17 -9.95
C ARG A 192 16.59 -9.10 -9.22
N ALA A 193 16.14 -9.77 -8.16
CA ALA A 193 16.98 -10.73 -7.44
C ALA A 193 17.36 -11.91 -8.35
N TYR A 194 16.41 -12.48 -9.11
CA TYR A 194 16.66 -13.55 -10.07
C TYR A 194 17.45 -13.07 -11.30
N GLU A 195 17.20 -11.86 -11.78
CA GLU A 195 17.94 -11.22 -12.87
C GLU A 195 19.44 -11.04 -12.54
N ILE A 196 19.78 -10.72 -11.29
CA ILE A 196 21.19 -10.67 -10.82
C ILE A 196 21.89 -12.02 -11.05
N PHE A 197 21.15 -13.12 -10.91
CA PHE A 197 21.65 -14.47 -11.17
C PHE A 197 21.50 -14.91 -12.63
N GLY A 198 20.82 -14.12 -13.47
CA GLY A 198 20.46 -14.48 -14.84
C GLY A 198 19.45 -15.62 -14.90
N LEU A 199 18.60 -15.72 -13.88
CA LEU A 199 17.61 -16.78 -13.73
C LEU A 199 16.19 -16.24 -13.93
N GLU A 200 15.29 -17.11 -14.35
CA GLU A 200 13.85 -16.84 -14.28
C GLU A 200 13.35 -17.10 -12.84
N PRO A 201 12.28 -16.43 -12.38
CA PRO A 201 11.67 -16.69 -11.08
C PRO A 201 11.22 -18.16 -10.88
N ALA A 202 11.02 -18.91 -11.98
CA ALA A 202 10.67 -20.33 -11.98
C ALA A 202 11.86 -21.29 -11.80
N ALA A 203 13.11 -20.79 -11.76
CA ALA A 203 14.30 -21.61 -11.55
C ALA A 203 14.20 -22.40 -10.23
N SER A 204 14.77 -23.60 -10.15
CA SER A 204 14.80 -24.43 -8.94
C SER A 204 15.76 -23.89 -7.87
N ASP A 205 15.56 -24.27 -6.61
CA ASP A 205 16.43 -23.83 -5.50
C ASP A 205 17.89 -24.24 -5.70
N GLU A 206 18.10 -25.40 -6.33
CA GLU A 206 19.43 -25.89 -6.66
C GLU A 206 20.11 -24.99 -7.71
N GLU A 207 19.37 -24.55 -8.73
CA GLU A 207 19.87 -23.59 -9.73
C GLU A 207 20.22 -22.24 -9.10
N VAL A 208 19.41 -21.77 -8.15
CA VAL A 208 19.70 -20.54 -7.38
C VAL A 208 20.98 -20.70 -6.56
N ARG A 209 21.14 -21.80 -5.81
CA ARG A 209 22.36 -22.06 -5.01
C ARG A 209 23.61 -22.18 -5.89
N VAL A 210 23.49 -22.84 -7.05
CA VAL A 210 24.58 -22.96 -8.03
C VAL A 210 24.96 -21.59 -8.59
N ALA A 211 23.98 -20.79 -9.01
CA ALA A 211 24.23 -19.45 -9.55
C ALA A 211 24.85 -18.51 -8.50
N TYR A 212 24.39 -18.58 -7.25
CA TYR A 212 24.98 -17.86 -6.13
C TYR A 212 26.44 -18.24 -5.90
N ARG A 213 26.76 -19.53 -5.73
CA ARG A 213 28.14 -20.00 -5.54
C ARG A 213 29.05 -19.55 -6.68
N ARG A 214 28.56 -19.61 -7.91
CA ARG A 214 29.29 -19.16 -9.10
C ARG A 214 29.60 -17.66 -9.05
N LEU A 215 28.59 -16.82 -8.83
CA LEU A 215 28.75 -15.36 -8.83
C LEU A 215 29.54 -14.86 -7.62
N ALA A 216 29.33 -15.44 -6.44
CA ALA A 216 30.11 -15.16 -5.24
C ALA A 216 31.60 -15.49 -5.46
N ALA A 217 31.90 -16.66 -6.04
CA ALA A 217 33.28 -17.05 -6.34
C ALA A 217 33.94 -16.20 -7.44
N GLN A 218 33.16 -15.58 -8.34
CA GLN A 218 33.68 -14.69 -9.38
C GLN A 218 33.93 -13.26 -8.88
N ASN A 219 33.13 -12.79 -7.92
CA ASN A 219 33.14 -11.41 -7.43
C ASN A 219 33.71 -11.28 -5.99
N HIS A 220 34.37 -12.32 -5.48
CA HIS A 220 34.95 -12.28 -4.13
C HIS A 220 36.10 -11.24 -4.05
N PRO A 221 36.13 -10.35 -3.05
CA PRO A 221 37.15 -9.30 -2.93
C PRO A 221 38.58 -9.84 -2.90
N ASP A 222 38.81 -11.00 -2.28
CA ASP A 222 40.13 -11.65 -2.25
C ASP A 222 40.71 -11.94 -3.64
N ARG A 223 39.87 -12.12 -4.68
CA ARG A 223 40.36 -12.39 -6.04
C ARG A 223 40.95 -11.17 -6.73
N VAL A 224 40.54 -9.98 -6.29
CA VAL A 224 41.00 -8.70 -6.82
C VAL A 224 41.89 -7.95 -5.83
N ALA A 225 42.24 -8.58 -4.70
CA ALA A 225 43.09 -8.01 -3.66
C ALA A 225 44.46 -7.56 -4.19
N ASN A 226 45.00 -8.26 -5.18
CA ASN A 226 46.28 -7.94 -5.82
C ASN A 226 46.18 -6.84 -6.90
N LEU A 227 44.97 -6.38 -7.25
CA LEU A 227 44.72 -5.44 -8.35
C LEU A 227 44.56 -3.98 -7.88
N GLY A 228 44.59 -3.73 -6.58
CA GLY A 228 44.50 -2.40 -5.97
C GLY A 228 43.16 -2.13 -5.28
N GLU A 229 43.19 -1.17 -4.37
CA GLU A 229 42.12 -0.90 -3.40
C GLU A 229 40.78 -0.49 -4.05
N GLU A 230 40.83 0.16 -5.22
CA GLU A 230 39.65 0.56 -5.97
C GLU A 230 38.88 -0.65 -6.54
N PHE A 231 39.59 -1.66 -7.04
CA PHE A 231 38.98 -2.90 -7.54
C PHE A 231 38.39 -3.74 -6.42
N VAL A 232 39.03 -3.73 -5.24
CA VAL A 232 38.51 -4.38 -4.03
C VAL A 232 37.17 -3.76 -3.63
N LYS A 233 37.05 -2.43 -3.61
CA LYS A 233 35.79 -1.73 -3.30
C LYS A 233 34.66 -2.09 -4.26
N VAL A 234 34.94 -2.13 -5.57
CA VAL A 234 33.95 -2.53 -6.58
C VAL A 234 33.52 -3.98 -6.41
N ALA A 235 34.46 -4.88 -6.10
CA ALA A 235 34.14 -6.28 -5.82
C ALA A 235 33.30 -6.43 -4.55
N GLU A 236 33.60 -5.68 -3.48
CA GLU A 236 32.80 -5.66 -2.25
C GLU A 236 31.37 -5.18 -2.48
N GLU A 237 31.17 -4.12 -3.25
CA GLU A 237 29.82 -3.62 -3.59
C GLU A 237 29.03 -4.64 -4.41
N LYS A 238 29.67 -5.26 -5.40
CA LYS A 238 29.05 -6.35 -6.19
C LYS A 238 28.73 -7.56 -5.31
N PHE A 239 29.64 -7.93 -4.42
CA PHE A 239 29.47 -9.07 -3.51
C PHE A 239 28.33 -8.82 -2.51
N LYS A 240 28.21 -7.61 -1.96
CA LYS A 240 27.06 -7.19 -1.13
C LYS A 240 25.75 -7.29 -1.89
N THR A 241 25.74 -6.86 -3.16
CA THR A 241 24.56 -6.93 -4.03
C THR A 241 24.14 -8.38 -4.29
N ILE A 242 25.10 -9.26 -4.57
CA ILE A 242 24.87 -10.70 -4.78
C ILE A 242 24.33 -11.36 -3.51
N ASN A 243 24.90 -11.05 -2.34
CA ASN A 243 24.43 -11.59 -1.06
C ASN A 243 23.02 -11.11 -0.71
N ALA A 244 22.73 -9.83 -0.93
CA ALA A 244 21.40 -9.27 -0.70
C ALA A 244 20.34 -9.97 -1.56
N ALA A 245 20.63 -10.17 -2.85
CA ALA A 245 19.74 -10.88 -3.76
C ALA A 245 19.55 -12.35 -3.38
N TYR A 246 20.61 -13.04 -2.93
CA TYR A 246 20.50 -14.43 -2.48
C TYR A 246 19.68 -14.55 -1.18
N GLU A 247 19.91 -13.67 -0.20
CA GLU A 247 19.13 -13.64 1.04
C GLU A 247 17.65 -13.31 0.78
N GLU A 248 17.36 -12.46 -0.20
CA GLU A 248 15.99 -12.15 -0.63
C GLU A 248 15.30 -13.39 -1.20
N ILE A 249 15.93 -14.10 -2.14
CA ILE A 249 15.39 -15.35 -2.70
C ILE A 249 15.27 -16.45 -1.64
N ARG A 250 16.28 -16.57 -0.75
CA ARG A 250 16.28 -17.58 0.31
C ARG A 250 15.13 -17.36 1.30
N LYS A 251 14.87 -16.11 1.69
CA LYS A 251 13.73 -15.74 2.54
C LYS A 251 12.40 -15.97 1.84
N GLU A 252 12.32 -15.70 0.53
CA GLU A 252 11.12 -15.95 -0.27
C GLU A 252 10.76 -17.44 -0.32
N ARG A 253 11.76 -18.32 -0.49
CA ARG A 253 11.54 -19.76 -0.75
C ARG A 253 11.70 -20.67 0.47
N GLY A 254 12.27 -20.17 1.57
CA GLY A 254 12.32 -20.88 2.85
C GLY A 254 13.28 -22.07 2.88
N PHE A 255 14.47 -21.93 2.30
CA PHE A 255 15.51 -22.98 2.29
C PHE A 255 16.88 -22.55 2.84
#